data_AF-A0A914HCJ0-F1
#
_entry.id   AF-A0A914HCJ0-F1
#
_cell.length_a   1.000
_cell.length_b   1.000
_cell.length_c   1.000
_cell.angle_alpha   90.00
_cell.angle_beta   90.00
_cell.angle_gamma   90.00
#
_symmetry.space_group_name_H-M   'P 1'
#
loop_
_entity.id
_entity.type
_entity.pdbx_description
1 polymer ?
#
loop_
_entity_poly.entity_id
_entity_poly.type
_entity_poly.pdbx_seq_one_letter_code
_entity_poly.pdbx_strand_id
1 'polypeptide(L)'
;MPPPLIPPRGEVNAADAFDIGNFDDDEVKGVKLGETDSELYKNFNITISERWQSEISETVFDVVNQDADKAEQKKRAKQKMRITVEEKDSDVIIHGYIKKLGGPFTSAWQTNGKPELLFMDQIEEVSSELQQVKGETAIVVKLKEGLKETKVILTNQDEISLKEWHTSLRTAHRVSQELLQRMGRKAIKIYGVNHDPMLQENERPGSVTRAFLNRAASVDSGI
;
A
#
# COMPACT_ATOMS: atom_id res chain seq x y z
N MET A 1 -38.38 39.94 14.94
CA MET A 1 -39.23 39.94 16.16
C MET A 1 -38.34 39.72 17.37
N PRO A 2 -38.55 40.41 18.49
CA PRO A 2 -37.82 40.12 19.72
C PRO A 2 -38.20 38.71 20.21
N PRO A 3 -37.23 37.91 20.74
CA PRO A 3 -37.55 36.62 21.32
C PRO A 3 -38.45 36.81 22.55
N PRO A 4 -39.43 35.91 22.78
CA PRO A 4 -40.37 36.03 23.90
C PRO A 4 -39.71 35.84 25.27
N LEU A 5 -38.54 35.20 25.32
CA LEU A 5 -37.76 34.96 26.51
C LEU A 5 -36.27 35.06 26.18
N ILE A 6 -35.52 35.79 27.02
CA ILE A 6 -34.06 35.85 26.96
C ILE A 6 -33.54 35.17 28.22
N PRO A 7 -32.80 34.04 28.11
CA PRO A 7 -32.28 33.34 29.26
C PRO A 7 -31.40 34.26 30.14
N PRO A 8 -31.58 34.25 31.47
CA PRO A 8 -30.68 34.90 32.41
C PRO A 8 -29.24 34.44 32.21
N ARG A 9 -28.29 35.38 32.24
CA ARG A 9 -26.87 35.04 32.15
C ARG A 9 -26.43 34.29 33.41
N GLY A 10 -25.82 33.12 33.21
CA GLY A 10 -25.26 32.31 34.29
C GLY A 10 -26.29 31.51 35.08
N GLU A 11 -27.51 31.34 34.57
CA GLU A 11 -28.47 30.40 35.14
C GLU A 11 -27.91 28.98 35.08
N VAL A 12 -27.87 28.34 36.25
CA VAL A 12 -27.49 26.93 36.39
C VAL A 12 -28.75 26.08 36.38
N ASN A 13 -28.64 24.82 35.97
CA ASN A 13 -29.72 23.84 35.97
C ASN A 13 -30.91 24.16 35.03
N ALA A 14 -30.72 25.05 34.05
CA ALA A 14 -31.76 25.46 33.10
C ALA A 14 -32.25 24.34 32.15
N ALA A 15 -31.61 23.17 32.17
CA ALA A 15 -31.93 22.03 31.31
C ALA A 15 -31.88 20.69 32.05
N ASP A 16 -31.98 20.69 33.39
CA ASP A 16 -31.93 19.47 34.19
C ASP A 16 -33.19 18.62 34.01
N ALA A 17 -33.02 17.30 33.91
CA ALA A 17 -34.12 16.36 33.90
C ALA A 17 -34.68 16.15 35.32
N PHE A 18 -36.00 15.95 35.43
CA PHE A 18 -36.71 15.82 36.70
C PHE A 18 -36.17 14.68 37.60
N ASP A 19 -35.66 13.60 36.99
CA ASP A 19 -35.26 12.36 37.67
C ASP A 19 -33.75 12.26 37.94
N ILE A 20 -32.98 13.34 37.75
CA ILE A 20 -31.51 13.32 37.89
C ILE A 20 -31.02 12.84 39.29
N GLY A 21 -31.88 12.91 40.31
CA GLY A 21 -31.59 12.49 41.68
C GLY A 21 -32.16 11.12 42.10
N ASN A 22 -32.77 10.35 41.20
CA ASN A 22 -33.42 9.07 41.54
C ASN A 22 -32.55 7.83 41.27
N PHE A 23 -31.24 8.02 41.02
CA PHE A 23 -30.33 6.90 40.80
C PHE A 23 -29.70 6.45 42.13
N ASP A 24 -29.79 5.15 42.43
CA ASP A 24 -29.06 4.55 43.55
C ASP A 24 -27.59 4.38 43.18
N ASP A 25 -26.73 4.99 43.99
CA ASP A 25 -25.29 5.00 43.89
C ASP A 25 -24.67 3.59 43.89
N ASP A 26 -25.34 2.63 44.54
CA ASP A 26 -24.89 1.23 44.62
C ASP A 26 -25.35 0.40 43.40
N GLU A 27 -26.42 0.80 42.71
CA GLU A 27 -26.88 0.16 41.47
C GLU A 27 -25.97 0.49 40.28
N VAL A 28 -25.44 1.72 40.21
CA VAL A 28 -24.68 2.19 39.04
C VAL A 28 -23.18 1.82 39.04
N LYS A 29 -22.59 1.55 40.21
CA LYS A 29 -21.14 1.25 40.35
C LYS A 29 -20.73 -0.12 39.81
N GLY A 30 -21.67 -1.03 39.57
CA GLY A 30 -21.42 -2.37 39.03
C GLY A 30 -21.31 -2.43 37.50
N VAL A 31 -21.69 -1.37 36.79
CA VAL A 31 -21.78 -1.37 35.32
C VAL A 31 -20.39 -1.15 34.71
N LYS A 32 -19.95 -2.08 33.87
CA LYS A 32 -18.70 -1.99 33.11
C LYS A 32 -19.00 -2.05 31.62
N LEU A 33 -18.34 -1.20 30.85
CA LEU A 33 -18.39 -1.22 29.40
C LEU A 33 -17.54 -2.39 28.88
N GLY A 34 -18.18 -3.31 28.18
CA GLY A 34 -17.53 -4.39 27.46
C GLY A 34 -17.09 -3.98 26.06
N GLU A 35 -16.37 -4.90 25.41
CA GLU A 35 -16.00 -4.75 23.99
C GLU A 35 -17.22 -4.77 23.08
N THR A 36 -18.24 -5.56 23.42
CA THR A 36 -19.53 -5.61 22.70
C THR A 36 -20.29 -4.28 22.75
N ASP A 37 -20.19 -3.55 23.86
CA ASP A 37 -20.83 -2.25 24.01
C ASP A 37 -20.11 -1.20 23.17
N SER A 38 -18.78 -1.29 23.11
CA SER A 38 -17.93 -0.40 22.30
C SER A 38 -18.18 -0.57 20.80
N GLU A 39 -18.41 -1.81 20.35
CA GLU A 39 -18.70 -2.14 18.94
C GLU A 39 -19.99 -1.45 18.43
N LEU A 40 -20.96 -1.19 19.31
CA LEU A 40 -22.18 -0.43 18.95
C LEU A 40 -21.86 1.00 18.51
N TYR A 41 -20.76 1.58 19.03
CA TYR A 41 -20.34 2.95 18.75
C TYR A 41 -19.26 3.06 17.67
N LYS A 42 -18.94 1.98 16.95
CA LYS A 42 -17.90 2.00 15.90
C LYS A 42 -18.08 3.08 14.84
N ASN A 43 -19.33 3.43 14.54
CA ASN A 43 -19.71 4.43 13.54
C ASN A 43 -20.26 5.73 14.18
N PHE A 44 -20.02 5.95 15.47
CA PHE A 44 -20.54 7.12 16.18
C PHE A 44 -19.86 8.42 15.73
N ASN A 45 -18.56 8.37 15.46
CA ASN A 45 -17.78 9.52 15.04
C ASN A 45 -18.18 9.93 13.61
N ILE A 46 -18.68 11.16 13.46
CA ILE A 46 -19.07 11.74 12.18
C ILE A 46 -18.61 13.19 12.09
N THR A 47 -18.20 13.61 10.89
CA THR A 47 -17.96 15.01 10.56
C THR A 47 -18.97 15.45 9.50
N ILE A 48 -19.75 16.49 9.80
CA ILE A 48 -20.72 17.05 8.85
C ILE A 48 -19.99 18.09 8.00
N SER A 49 -19.69 17.73 6.74
CA SER A 49 -18.87 18.55 5.84
C SER A 49 -19.36 19.98 5.71
N GLU A 50 -20.67 20.20 5.57
CA GLU A 50 -21.24 21.55 5.44
C GLU A 50 -20.96 22.41 6.68
N ARG A 51 -21.21 21.87 7.88
CA ARG A 51 -20.97 22.60 9.14
C ARG A 51 -19.49 22.92 9.32
N TRP A 52 -18.62 21.96 9.04
CA TRP A 52 -17.17 22.17 9.12
C TRP A 52 -16.70 23.22 8.11
N GLN A 53 -17.14 23.13 6.85
CA GLN A 53 -16.78 24.11 5.82
C GLN A 53 -17.27 25.52 6.16
N SER A 54 -18.52 25.66 6.63
CA SER A 54 -19.07 26.95 7.08
C SER A 54 -18.25 27.54 8.22
N GLU A 55 -17.97 26.77 9.27
CA GLU A 55 -17.15 27.22 10.39
C GLU A 55 -15.76 27.69 9.94
N ILE A 56 -15.08 26.92 9.09
CA ILE A 56 -13.76 27.27 8.58
C ILE A 56 -13.82 28.53 7.71
N SER A 57 -14.82 28.64 6.83
CA SER A 57 -14.99 29.79 5.93
C SER A 57 -15.23 31.10 6.67
N GLU A 58 -15.93 31.05 7.81
CA GLU A 58 -16.28 32.23 8.60
C GLU A 58 -15.18 32.64 9.59
N THR A 59 -14.26 31.74 9.94
CA THR A 59 -13.29 31.96 11.02
C THR A 59 -11.85 32.12 10.53
N VAL A 60 -11.30 31.11 9.85
CA VAL A 60 -9.84 30.98 9.66
C VAL A 60 -9.41 30.86 8.20
N PHE A 61 -10.33 30.62 7.28
CA PHE A 61 -10.03 30.30 5.88
C PHE A 61 -9.06 31.29 5.22
N ASP A 62 -9.38 32.60 5.28
CA ASP A 62 -8.56 33.62 4.62
C ASP A 62 -7.16 33.74 5.24
N VAL A 63 -7.05 33.69 6.57
CA VAL A 63 -5.78 33.84 7.28
C VAL A 63 -4.87 32.64 7.02
N VAL A 64 -5.41 31.43 7.12
CA VAL A 64 -4.66 30.19 6.88
C VAL A 64 -4.17 30.12 5.44
N ASN A 65 -5.02 30.47 4.46
CA ASN A 65 -4.62 30.47 3.05
C ASN A 65 -3.53 31.50 2.77
N GLN A 66 -3.64 32.72 3.29
CA GLN A 66 -2.59 33.73 3.13
C GLN A 66 -1.25 33.28 3.72
N ASP A 67 -1.26 32.61 4.87
CA ASP A 67 -0.04 32.12 5.49
C ASP A 67 0.55 30.90 4.77
N ALA A 68 -0.31 30.01 4.25
CA ALA A 68 0.09 28.91 3.38
C ALA A 68 0.74 29.44 2.08
N ASP A 69 0.13 30.42 1.42
CA ASP A 69 0.66 31.05 0.21
C ASP A 69 2.04 31.66 0.44
N LYS A 70 2.20 32.42 1.53
CA LYS A 70 3.51 32.99 1.91
C LYS A 70 4.55 31.89 2.16
N ALA A 71 4.16 30.79 2.81
CA ALA A 71 5.05 29.67 3.08
C ALA A 71 5.45 28.94 1.79
N GLU A 72 4.51 28.73 0.87
CA GLU A 72 4.77 28.08 -0.41
C GLU A 72 5.65 28.95 -1.32
N GLN A 73 5.39 30.26 -1.41
CA GLN A 73 6.22 31.20 -2.16
C GLN A 73 7.69 31.18 -1.68
N LYS A 74 7.91 31.12 -0.37
CA LYS A 74 9.25 30.98 0.23
C LYS A 74 9.93 29.66 -0.16
N LYS A 75 9.18 28.55 -0.26
CA LYS A 75 9.70 27.25 -0.70
C LYS A 75 10.01 27.25 -2.20
N ARG A 76 9.09 27.72 -3.03
CA ARG A 76 9.26 27.83 -4.49
C ARG A 76 10.45 28.71 -4.85
N ALA A 77 10.67 29.83 -4.14
CA ALA A 77 11.83 30.69 -4.34
C ALA A 77 13.18 29.97 -4.13
N LYS A 78 13.21 28.93 -3.29
CA LYS A 78 14.43 28.12 -3.02
C LYS A 78 14.62 26.94 -3.97
N GLN A 79 13.59 26.52 -4.71
CA GLN A 79 13.56 25.21 -5.39
C GLN A 79 13.60 25.27 -6.94
N LYS A 80 13.80 26.47 -7.50
CA LYS A 80 13.51 26.85 -8.91
C LYS A 80 14.13 26.05 -10.06
N MET A 81 14.94 25.00 -9.89
CA MET A 81 15.70 24.42 -11.01
C MET A 81 15.66 22.88 -11.19
N ARG A 82 15.05 22.08 -10.29
CA ARG A 82 15.19 20.61 -10.39
C ARG A 82 13.92 19.78 -10.63
N ILE A 83 12.72 20.24 -10.23
CA ILE A 83 11.55 19.35 -10.17
C ILE A 83 10.69 19.40 -11.45
N THR A 84 10.58 20.55 -12.10
CA THR A 84 9.62 20.77 -13.20
C THR A 84 9.93 19.99 -14.50
N VAL A 85 11.14 19.46 -14.66
CA VAL A 85 11.55 18.76 -15.90
C VAL A 85 11.27 17.25 -15.83
N GLU A 86 11.26 16.63 -14.65
CA GLU A 86 11.10 15.17 -14.54
C GLU A 86 9.66 14.67 -14.62
N GLU A 87 8.65 15.51 -14.34
CA GLU A 87 7.26 15.05 -14.25
C GLU A 87 6.57 14.89 -15.63
N LYS A 88 7.00 15.62 -16.66
CA LYS A 88 6.27 15.71 -17.94
C LYS A 88 6.38 14.48 -18.85
N ASP A 89 7.40 13.64 -18.67
CA ASP A 89 7.63 12.43 -19.47
C ASP A 89 7.74 11.17 -18.59
N SER A 90 7.14 11.19 -17.40
CA SER A 90 7.30 10.14 -16.38
C SER A 90 6.10 9.21 -16.30
N ASP A 91 6.34 7.89 -16.39
CA ASP A 91 5.33 6.84 -16.16
C ASP A 91 5.04 6.60 -14.65
N VAL A 92 5.18 7.63 -13.82
CA VAL A 92 4.94 7.55 -12.37
C VAL A 92 3.44 7.44 -12.09
N ILE A 93 3.05 6.38 -11.37
CA ILE A 93 1.65 6.11 -10.99
C ILE A 93 1.21 6.99 -9.82
N ILE A 94 2.06 7.12 -8.79
CA ILE A 94 1.78 7.90 -7.58
C ILE A 94 3.10 8.36 -6.95
N HIS A 95 3.10 9.57 -6.41
CA HIS A 95 4.22 10.12 -5.64
C HIS A 95 3.69 10.88 -4.42
N GLY A 96 4.51 10.99 -3.38
CA GLY A 96 4.12 11.65 -2.14
C GLY A 96 4.97 11.18 -0.96
N TYR A 97 4.77 11.82 0.19
CA TYR A 97 5.41 11.40 1.43
C TYR A 97 4.72 10.16 1.99
N ILE A 98 5.52 9.19 2.40
CA ILE A 98 5.08 7.99 3.11
C ILE A 98 6.15 7.60 4.14
N LYS A 99 5.74 7.05 5.28
CA LYS A 99 6.68 6.59 6.31
C LYS A 99 6.96 5.11 6.11
N LYS A 100 8.25 4.73 6.08
CA LYS A 100 8.68 3.32 6.14
C LYS A 100 9.04 2.96 7.57
N LEU A 101 8.65 1.76 8.03
CA LEU A 101 9.16 1.22 9.28
C LEU A 101 10.61 0.77 9.07
N GLY A 102 11.54 1.30 9.86
CA GLY A 102 12.96 1.04 9.72
C GLY A 102 13.75 1.31 11.00
N GLY A 103 15.03 1.65 10.84
CA GLY A 103 15.97 1.83 11.95
C GLY A 103 16.50 0.50 12.50
N PRO A 104 17.41 0.55 13.50
CA PRO A 104 17.92 -0.65 14.15
C PRO A 104 16.76 -1.53 14.63
N PHE A 105 16.75 -2.80 14.23
CA PHE A 105 15.70 -3.77 14.55
C PHE A 105 14.29 -3.35 14.12
N THR A 106 14.13 -2.54 13.05
CA THR A 106 12.83 -2.04 12.58
C THR A 106 12.04 -1.28 13.67
N SER A 107 12.75 -0.55 14.53
CA SER A 107 12.20 0.10 15.72
C SER A 107 11.34 1.35 15.45
N ALA A 108 11.60 2.11 14.38
CA ALA A 108 11.05 3.47 14.22
C ALA A 108 10.54 3.80 12.80
N TRP A 109 9.54 4.69 12.73
CA TRP A 109 9.00 5.22 11.47
C TRP A 109 9.88 6.34 10.90
N GLN A 110 10.17 6.29 9.60
CA GLN A 110 11.06 7.24 8.93
C GLN A 110 10.42 7.74 7.62
N THR A 111 10.40 9.06 7.42
CA THR A 111 9.96 9.71 6.17
C THR A 111 11.11 9.97 5.20
N ASN A 112 12.33 10.09 5.72
CA ASN A 112 13.51 10.47 4.96
C ASN A 112 14.59 9.40 5.14
N GLY A 113 15.05 8.88 4.01
CA GLY A 113 16.11 7.89 3.95
C GLY A 113 16.91 8.03 2.67
N LYS A 114 17.98 7.25 2.56
CA LYS A 114 18.68 7.08 1.28
C LYS A 114 17.67 6.58 0.23
N PRO A 115 17.68 7.11 -1.01
CA PRO A 115 16.84 6.58 -2.08
C PRO A 115 17.03 5.06 -2.19
N GLU A 116 15.93 4.33 -2.05
CA GLU A 116 15.88 2.88 -2.13
C GLU A 116 14.94 2.52 -3.28
N LEU A 117 15.39 1.61 -4.14
CA LEU A 117 14.59 1.11 -5.25
C LEU A 117 14.20 -0.33 -4.94
N LEU A 118 12.91 -0.60 -5.04
CA LEU A 118 12.33 -1.92 -4.93
C LEU A 118 11.60 -2.23 -6.22
N PHE A 119 11.97 -3.32 -6.88
CA PHE A 119 11.35 -3.72 -8.14
C PHE A 119 10.08 -4.55 -7.89
N MET A 120 9.11 -4.47 -8.80
CA MET A 120 7.84 -5.20 -8.66
C MET A 120 8.02 -6.72 -8.71
N ASP A 121 9.09 -7.22 -9.33
CA ASP A 121 9.41 -8.64 -9.37
C ASP A 121 10.06 -9.16 -8.07
N GLN A 122 10.53 -8.26 -7.19
CA GLN A 122 11.04 -8.56 -5.85
C GLN A 122 9.92 -8.66 -4.81
N ILE A 123 8.75 -8.12 -5.13
CA ILE A 123 7.56 -8.18 -4.27
C ILE A 123 6.88 -9.54 -4.47
N GLU A 124 6.76 -10.29 -3.38
CA GLU A 124 5.99 -11.52 -3.34
C GLU A 124 4.49 -11.21 -3.25
N GLU A 125 4.11 -10.37 -2.29
CA GLU A 125 2.71 -10.07 -1.98
C GLU A 125 2.57 -8.66 -1.41
N VAL A 126 1.49 -7.97 -1.77
CA VAL A 126 1.00 -6.78 -1.05
C VAL A 126 -0.24 -7.20 -0.28
N SER A 127 -0.24 -7.02 1.06
CA SER A 127 -1.35 -7.42 1.94
C SER A 127 -2.71 -6.92 1.42
N SER A 128 -3.72 -7.80 1.40
CA SER A 128 -5.06 -7.48 0.91
C SER A 128 -5.76 -6.39 1.73
N GLU A 129 -5.46 -6.35 3.03
CA GLU A 129 -6.00 -5.40 4.01
C GLU A 129 -4.87 -4.63 4.69
N LEU A 130 -5.22 -3.44 5.22
CA LEU A 130 -4.33 -2.67 6.09
C LEU A 130 -4.20 -3.37 7.44
N GLN A 131 -3.00 -3.38 8.02
CA GLN A 131 -2.71 -4.07 9.28
C GLN A 131 -2.31 -3.07 10.36
N GLN A 132 -2.64 -3.38 11.61
CA GLN A 132 -2.13 -2.63 12.76
C GLN A 132 -0.69 -3.05 13.06
N VAL A 133 0.26 -2.13 12.89
CA VAL A 133 1.67 -2.35 13.20
C VAL A 133 2.15 -1.24 14.10
N LYS A 134 2.55 -1.59 15.32
CA LYS A 134 3.04 -0.62 16.32
C LYS A 134 2.08 0.55 16.58
N GLY A 135 0.78 0.27 16.56
CA GLY A 135 -0.27 1.26 16.81
C GLY A 135 -0.57 2.18 15.62
N GLU A 136 0.06 1.98 14.46
CA GLU A 136 -0.30 2.67 13.22
C GLU A 136 -0.90 1.69 12.22
N THR A 137 -1.96 2.13 11.52
CA THR A 137 -2.50 1.42 10.36
C THR A 137 -1.46 1.46 9.24
N ALA A 138 -1.11 0.31 8.68
CA ALA A 138 0.02 0.18 7.76
C ALA A 138 -0.25 -0.78 6.59
N ILE A 139 0.41 -0.50 5.47
CA ILE A 139 0.54 -1.40 4.31
C ILE A 139 1.72 -2.33 4.58
N VAL A 140 1.50 -3.63 4.46
CA VAL A 140 2.57 -4.64 4.56
C VAL A 140 2.84 -5.22 3.17
N VAL A 141 4.06 -5.05 2.70
CA VAL A 141 4.57 -5.61 1.44
C VAL A 141 5.57 -6.71 1.77
N LYS A 142 5.27 -7.95 1.41
CA LYS A 142 6.20 -9.08 1.56
C LYS A 142 7.12 -9.15 0.37
N LEU A 143 8.41 -9.35 0.65
CA LEU A 143 9.45 -9.47 -0.36
C LEU A 143 9.83 -10.93 -0.51
N LYS A 144 10.25 -11.31 -1.72
CA LYS A 144 10.74 -12.66 -2.00
C LYS A 144 11.94 -13.02 -1.13
N GLU A 145 12.09 -14.31 -0.86
CA GLU A 145 13.22 -14.85 -0.11
C GLU A 145 14.57 -14.50 -0.75
N GLY A 146 15.61 -14.35 0.07
CA GLY A 146 16.97 -14.01 -0.37
C GLY A 146 17.29 -12.52 -0.45
N LEU A 147 16.30 -11.64 -0.21
CA LEU A 147 16.51 -10.21 -0.07
C LEU A 147 16.93 -9.85 1.36
N LYS A 148 17.64 -8.72 1.51
CA LYS A 148 18.13 -8.21 2.81
C LYS A 148 16.99 -7.95 3.79
N GLU A 149 15.85 -7.50 3.28
CA GLU A 149 14.62 -7.29 4.03
C GLU A 149 13.58 -8.30 3.55
N THR A 150 12.83 -8.91 4.47
CA THR A 150 11.76 -9.87 4.13
C THR A 150 10.42 -9.18 3.91
N LYS A 151 10.28 -7.94 4.38
CA LYS A 151 9.07 -7.13 4.22
C LYS A 151 9.38 -5.65 4.30
N VAL A 152 8.55 -4.87 3.63
CA VAL A 152 8.49 -3.40 3.73
C VAL A 152 7.15 -3.04 4.37
N ILE A 153 7.18 -2.20 5.39
CA ILE A 153 5.98 -1.74 6.09
C ILE A 153 5.89 -0.23 5.92
N LEU A 154 4.76 0.23 5.39
CA LEU A 154 4.53 1.62 5.04
C LEU A 154 3.31 2.15 5.79
N THR A 155 3.37 3.39 6.29
CA THR A 155 2.23 4.06 6.93
C THR A 155 2.18 5.53 6.54
N ASN A 156 1.04 6.16 6.78
CA ASN A 156 0.83 7.58 6.59
C ASN A 156 -0.13 8.10 7.66
N GLN A 157 0.05 9.35 8.07
CA GLN A 157 -0.84 9.99 9.04
C GLN A 157 -2.23 10.24 8.45
N ASP A 158 -2.28 10.58 7.16
CA ASP A 158 -3.52 10.73 6.42
C ASP A 158 -4.02 9.36 5.93
N GLU A 159 -5.20 8.98 6.39
CA GLU A 159 -5.86 7.72 6.03
C GLU A 159 -6.22 7.67 4.55
N ILE A 160 -6.59 8.82 3.95
CA ILE A 160 -6.94 8.90 2.53
C ILE A 160 -5.70 8.59 1.69
N SER A 161 -4.60 9.28 1.96
CA SER A 161 -3.32 9.02 1.32
C SER A 161 -2.88 7.57 1.50
N LEU A 162 -2.99 6.99 2.70
CA LEU A 162 -2.62 5.60 2.94
C LEU A 162 -3.45 4.62 2.10
N LYS A 163 -4.76 4.83 2.00
CA LYS A 163 -5.67 4.01 1.18
C LYS A 163 -5.36 4.10 -0.31
N GLU A 164 -5.02 5.29 -0.80
CA GLU A 164 -4.63 5.47 -2.20
C GLU A 164 -3.33 4.71 -2.50
N TRP A 165 -2.28 4.92 -1.69
CA TRP A 165 -1.04 4.15 -1.79
C TRP A 165 -1.26 2.64 -1.77
N HIS A 166 -2.12 2.14 -0.87
CA HIS A 166 -2.46 0.72 -0.78
C HIS A 166 -3.11 0.20 -2.06
N THR A 167 -4.05 0.96 -2.62
CA THR A 167 -4.78 0.61 -3.83
C THR A 167 -3.87 0.64 -5.05
N SER A 168 -3.06 1.70 -5.21
CA SER A 168 -2.11 1.83 -6.32
C SER A 168 -1.05 0.73 -6.27
N LEU A 169 -0.48 0.43 -5.10
CA LEU A 169 0.54 -0.61 -4.95
C LEU A 169 0.00 -2.01 -5.27
N ARG A 170 -1.18 -2.37 -4.76
CA ARG A 170 -1.82 -3.66 -5.10
C ARG A 170 -2.10 -3.77 -6.60
N THR A 171 -2.63 -2.70 -7.18
CA THR A 171 -2.95 -2.68 -8.62
C THR A 171 -1.70 -2.79 -9.47
N ALA A 172 -0.66 -2.01 -9.16
CA ALA A 172 0.62 -2.03 -9.86
C ALA A 172 1.31 -3.40 -9.76
N HIS A 173 1.33 -4.00 -8.56
CA HIS A 173 1.89 -5.35 -8.36
C HIS A 173 1.14 -6.39 -9.18
N ARG A 174 -0.20 -6.42 -9.11
CA ARG A 174 -1.03 -7.36 -9.87
C ARG A 174 -0.79 -7.25 -11.37
N VAL A 175 -0.85 -6.03 -11.91
CA VAL A 175 -0.66 -5.78 -13.34
C VAL A 175 0.76 -6.14 -13.78
N SER A 176 1.78 -5.85 -12.95
CA SER A 176 3.17 -6.22 -13.22
C SER A 176 3.36 -7.73 -13.28
N GLN A 177 2.76 -8.50 -12.35
CA GLN A 177 2.80 -9.96 -12.37
C GLN A 177 2.16 -10.54 -13.63
N GLU A 178 1.00 -10.02 -14.04
CA GLU A 178 0.36 -10.44 -15.29
C GLU A 178 1.24 -10.17 -16.52
N LEU A 179 1.90 -9.00 -16.55
CA LEU A 179 2.79 -8.62 -17.64
C LEU A 179 4.02 -9.53 -17.72
N LEU A 180 4.70 -9.77 -16.59
CA LEU A 180 5.88 -10.62 -16.51
C LEU A 180 5.56 -12.07 -16.93
N GLN A 181 4.40 -12.60 -16.52
CA GLN A 181 3.96 -13.93 -16.96
C GLN A 181 3.74 -13.99 -18.48
N ARG A 182 3.17 -12.94 -19.09
CA ARG A 182 3.00 -12.88 -20.56
C ARG A 182 4.33 -12.76 -21.29
N MET A 183 5.28 -12.00 -20.74
CA MET A 183 6.62 -11.87 -21.29
C MET A 183 7.40 -13.18 -21.21
N GLY A 184 7.34 -13.90 -20.10
CA GLY A 184 7.95 -15.23 -19.96
C GLY A 184 7.48 -16.21 -21.04
N ARG A 185 6.16 -16.24 -21.32
CA ARG A 185 5.60 -17.07 -22.41
C ARG A 185 6.09 -16.65 -23.79
N LYS A 186 6.22 -15.33 -24.04
CA LYS A 186 6.78 -14.82 -25.31
C LYS A 186 8.27 -15.16 -25.43
N ALA A 187 9.05 -15.00 -24.36
CA ALA A 187 10.46 -15.34 -24.35
C ALA A 187 10.70 -16.83 -24.57
N ILE A 188 9.93 -17.71 -23.91
CA ILE A 188 9.98 -19.16 -24.16
C ILE A 188 9.62 -19.48 -25.62
N LYS A 189 8.60 -18.82 -26.18
CA LYS A 189 8.18 -19.02 -27.57
C LYS A 189 9.18 -18.49 -28.61
N ILE A 190 9.91 -17.42 -28.30
CA ILE A 190 10.87 -16.77 -29.21
C ILE A 190 12.27 -17.38 -29.11
N TYR A 191 12.72 -17.67 -27.89
CA TYR A 191 14.07 -18.17 -27.62
C TYR A 191 14.15 -19.68 -27.52
N GLY A 192 13.03 -20.41 -27.66
CA GLY A 192 13.02 -21.85 -27.86
C GLY A 192 13.98 -22.57 -26.93
N VAL A 193 13.86 -22.34 -25.62
CA VAL A 193 14.61 -23.15 -24.65
C VAL A 193 13.97 -24.52 -24.73
N ASN A 194 14.55 -25.37 -25.59
CA ASN A 194 14.03 -26.68 -25.93
C ASN A 194 13.84 -27.47 -24.64
N HIS A 195 12.60 -27.58 -24.20
CA HIS A 195 12.19 -28.73 -23.40
C HIS A 195 12.10 -29.89 -24.39
N ASP A 196 13.26 -30.43 -24.78
CA ASP A 196 13.32 -31.71 -25.49
C ASP A 196 13.36 -32.82 -24.41
N PRO A 197 12.25 -33.55 -24.19
CA PRO A 197 12.24 -34.65 -23.25
C PRO A 197 13.06 -35.87 -23.74
N MET A 198 13.69 -35.80 -24.93
CA MET A 198 14.47 -36.90 -25.51
C MET A 198 15.99 -36.76 -25.33
N LEU A 199 16.52 -35.70 -24.70
CA LEU A 199 17.96 -35.57 -24.42
C LEU A 199 18.36 -36.12 -23.03
N GLN A 200 17.95 -37.36 -22.73
CA GLN A 200 18.65 -38.19 -21.74
C GLN A 200 19.47 -39.24 -22.49
N GLU A 201 20.74 -38.94 -22.76
CA GLU A 201 21.73 -39.95 -23.12
C GLU A 201 22.92 -39.86 -22.17
N ASN A 202 23.09 -40.87 -21.31
CA ASN A 202 24.13 -41.88 -21.47
C ASN A 202 24.40 -42.65 -20.17
N GLU A 203 24.08 -43.94 -20.16
CA GLU A 203 25.00 -44.95 -19.64
C GLU A 203 24.91 -46.23 -20.49
N ARG A 204 25.99 -46.53 -21.22
CA ARG A 204 26.39 -47.89 -21.61
C ARG A 204 27.86 -48.04 -21.23
N PRO A 205 28.28 -49.22 -20.74
CA PRO A 205 29.05 -50.07 -21.65
C PRO A 205 28.80 -51.58 -21.48
N GLY A 206 28.96 -52.34 -22.57
CA GLY A 206 28.98 -53.82 -22.53
C GLY A 206 28.87 -54.49 -23.91
N SER A 207 30.02 -54.84 -24.47
CA SER A 207 30.27 -55.71 -25.65
C SER A 207 29.46 -57.03 -25.60
N VAL A 208 28.96 -57.67 -26.67
CA VAL A 208 29.62 -58.44 -27.77
C VAL A 208 28.44 -58.93 -28.65
N THR A 209 28.51 -58.98 -29.99
CA THR A 209 28.56 -60.21 -30.80
C THR A 209 28.70 -59.89 -32.30
N ARG A 210 29.63 -60.61 -32.90
CA ARG A 210 30.07 -60.67 -34.31
C ARG A 210 28.99 -61.20 -35.28
N ALA A 211 29.28 -60.90 -36.55
CA ALA A 211 28.96 -61.65 -37.78
C ALA A 211 27.65 -61.23 -38.49
N PHE A 212 27.56 -61.11 -39.82
CA PHE A 212 28.36 -61.66 -40.92
C PHE A 212 28.47 -60.66 -42.08
N LEU A 213 29.55 -60.82 -42.84
CA LEU A 213 29.85 -60.23 -44.13
C LEU A 213 28.77 -60.57 -45.18
N ASN A 214 28.50 -59.65 -46.11
CA ASN A 214 28.43 -59.99 -47.52
C ASN A 214 28.73 -58.77 -48.42
N ARG A 215 29.66 -59.00 -49.36
CA ARG A 215 30.22 -58.08 -50.34
C ARG A 215 29.84 -58.59 -51.73
N ALA A 216 29.31 -57.73 -52.59
CA ALA A 216 29.38 -57.81 -54.07
C ALA A 216 29.04 -56.40 -54.61
N ALA A 217 30.00 -55.62 -55.13
CA ALA A 217 30.43 -55.52 -56.55
C ALA A 217 29.24 -55.19 -57.49
N SER A 218 29.04 -53.92 -57.91
CA SER A 218 29.70 -53.17 -59.00
C SER A 218 29.26 -53.62 -60.41
N VAL A 219 29.19 -52.62 -61.31
CA VAL A 219 28.83 -52.56 -62.75
C VAL A 219 27.34 -52.41 -63.05
N ASP A 220 26.87 -51.66 -64.05
CA ASP A 220 27.33 -50.56 -64.90
C ASP A 220 26.13 -50.22 -65.83
N SER A 221 26.02 -48.97 -66.26
CA SER A 221 25.42 -48.44 -67.50
C SER A 221 24.01 -48.83 -67.98
N GLY A 222 23.23 -47.79 -68.32
CA GLY A 222 22.55 -47.75 -69.62
C GLY A 222 21.08 -47.29 -69.63
N ILE A 223 20.91 -46.00 -69.97
CA ILE A 223 19.71 -45.29 -70.49
C ILE A 223 18.58 -45.02 -69.49
#